data_AF-A0AAJ1Y8D3-F1
#
_entry.id   AF-A0AAJ1Y8D3-F1
#
_cell.length_a   1.000
_cell.length_b   1.000
_cell.length_c   1.000
_cell.angle_alpha   90.00
_cell.angle_beta   90.00
_cell.angle_gamma   90.00
#
_symmetry.space_group_name_H-M   'P 1'
#
loop_
_entity.id
_entity.type
_entity.pdbx_description
1 polymer ?
#
loop_
_entity_poly.entity_id
_entity_poly.type
_entity_poly.pdbx_seq_one_letter_code
_entity_poly.pdbx_strand_id
1 'polypeptide(L)'
;MTNQLALIQKDLAAELAPAKKILPSHVSFEKFTTAAAVALANNSDLLGADRQSVINALSSCAKDGLIPDNREAALIVYKTKNANGQWIPKAQYLPMIDGVMKRARQSGEVSVIATRAWYKNDQFRVWMDENGEHIFYEPNLLERGELVGAFAYAKMKSGELQFEVMNLDDIEKVRAASKNSDKGPWVDWYESMARKSVMHRLCRRLPNNSEMMEMLERGQEMVWQKEKDVTPDTRVTAGQLIEAADKAPEPVTENSAPEKIAKDIRGSIDKITTPAQATDLRASVEELKAQLGITLYTELKNKIVRQHHRLNAIAALGASIDTAGKNGGTTNEERAELGALLHRSERFLSADEVQRYQQAIDDLSPSQEAAC
;
A
#
# COMPACT_ATOMS: atom_id res chain seq x y z
N MET A 1 25.46 9.83 -35.02
CA MET A 1 25.04 9.15 -33.77
C MET A 1 26.19 8.37 -33.11
N THR A 2 27.01 7.62 -33.86
CA THR A 2 28.11 6.79 -33.31
C THR A 2 29.15 7.57 -32.48
N ASN A 3 29.53 8.79 -32.90
CA ASN A 3 30.47 9.64 -32.14
C ASN A 3 29.90 10.25 -30.85
N GLN A 4 28.59 10.52 -30.79
CA GLN A 4 27.96 11.06 -29.58
C GLN A 4 27.82 10.01 -28.49
N LEU A 5 27.44 8.78 -28.86
CA LEU A 5 27.28 7.69 -27.90
C LEU A 5 28.63 7.29 -27.28
N ALA A 6 29.70 7.26 -28.07
CA ALA A 6 31.06 7.03 -27.58
C ALA A 6 31.54 8.13 -26.61
N LEU A 7 31.15 9.38 -26.84
CA LEU A 7 31.50 10.51 -25.98
C LEU A 7 30.73 10.45 -24.65
N ILE A 8 29.42 10.22 -24.70
CA ILE A 8 28.56 10.00 -23.52
C ILE A 8 29.08 8.83 -22.69
N GLN A 9 29.46 7.72 -23.34
CA GLN A 9 30.01 6.56 -22.66
C GLN A 9 31.32 6.87 -21.96
N LYS A 10 32.23 7.62 -22.61
CA LYS A 10 33.51 8.03 -22.03
C LYS A 10 33.32 8.94 -20.81
N ASP A 11 32.41 9.91 -20.91
CA ASP A 11 32.11 10.85 -19.82
C ASP A 11 31.47 10.12 -18.63
N LEU A 12 30.48 9.26 -18.89
CA LEU A 12 29.87 8.40 -17.87
C LEU A 12 30.88 7.47 -17.21
N ALA A 13 31.81 6.89 -17.97
CA ALA A 13 32.83 6.01 -17.42
C ALA A 13 33.76 6.74 -16.44
N ALA A 14 34.06 8.02 -16.69
CA ALA A 14 34.85 8.85 -15.78
C ALA A 14 34.05 9.19 -14.50
N GLU A 15 32.78 9.53 -14.63
CA GLU A 15 31.93 9.92 -13.49
C GLU A 15 31.47 8.75 -12.64
N LEU A 16 31.28 7.59 -13.26
CA LEU A 16 30.92 6.33 -12.60
C LEU A 16 32.15 5.52 -12.20
N ALA A 17 33.37 6.07 -12.30
CA ALA A 17 34.58 5.42 -11.80
C ALA A 17 34.46 4.96 -10.33
N PRO A 18 33.79 5.70 -9.42
CA PRO A 18 33.50 5.21 -8.06
C PRO A 18 32.55 3.99 -8.06
N ALA A 19 31.57 3.95 -8.97
CA ALA A 19 30.61 2.85 -9.07
C ALA A 19 31.27 1.52 -9.48
N LYS A 20 32.43 1.55 -10.14
CA LYS A 20 33.22 0.34 -10.44
C LYS A 20 33.57 -0.46 -9.17
N LYS A 21 33.75 0.20 -8.03
CA LYS A 21 34.03 -0.46 -6.74
C LYS A 21 32.77 -1.03 -6.06
N ILE A 22 31.61 -0.53 -6.44
CA ILE A 22 30.31 -0.83 -5.81
C ILE A 22 29.57 -1.92 -6.61
N LEU A 23 29.83 -2.01 -7.92
CA LEU A 23 29.25 -3.04 -8.79
C LEU A 23 29.63 -4.45 -8.30
N PRO A 24 28.64 -5.35 -8.14
CA PRO A 24 28.92 -6.75 -7.87
C PRO A 24 29.79 -7.39 -8.95
N SER A 25 30.64 -8.35 -8.55
CA SER A 25 31.60 -9.01 -9.43
C SER A 25 30.99 -9.70 -10.66
N HIS A 26 29.71 -10.05 -10.60
CA HIS A 26 28.97 -10.69 -11.69
C HIS A 26 28.41 -9.69 -12.73
N VAL A 27 28.51 -8.37 -12.51
CA VAL A 27 28.13 -7.33 -13.47
C VAL A 27 29.37 -6.62 -13.97
N SER A 28 29.69 -6.77 -15.26
CA SER A 28 30.83 -6.09 -15.86
C SER A 28 30.55 -4.58 -16.00
N PHE A 29 31.51 -3.77 -15.56
CA PHE A 29 31.44 -2.31 -15.67
C PHE A 29 31.18 -1.81 -17.11
N GLU A 30 31.79 -2.44 -18.11
CA GLU A 30 31.60 -2.07 -19.53
C GLU A 30 30.16 -2.27 -20.02
N LYS A 31 29.53 -3.41 -19.67
CA LYS A 31 28.12 -3.63 -20.01
C LYS A 31 27.22 -2.60 -19.34
N PHE A 32 27.52 -2.28 -18.06
CA PHE A 32 26.76 -1.29 -17.31
C PHE A 32 26.87 0.11 -17.94
N THR A 33 28.08 0.59 -18.23
CA THR A 33 28.29 1.92 -18.83
C THR A 33 27.72 2.02 -20.24
N THR A 34 27.81 0.93 -21.02
CA THR A 34 27.21 0.87 -22.36
C THR A 34 25.68 0.96 -22.27
N ALA A 35 25.05 0.17 -21.39
CA ALA A 35 23.61 0.23 -21.17
C ALA A 35 23.16 1.61 -20.68
N ALA A 36 23.91 2.22 -19.75
CA ALA A 36 23.64 3.57 -19.26
C ALA A 36 23.72 4.63 -20.37
N ALA A 37 24.73 4.55 -21.24
CA ALA A 37 24.87 5.46 -22.38
C ALA A 37 23.72 5.30 -23.38
N VAL A 38 23.28 4.07 -23.65
CA VAL A 38 22.12 3.78 -24.50
C VAL A 38 20.83 4.32 -23.87
N ALA A 39 20.64 4.12 -22.56
CA ALA A 39 19.47 4.64 -21.84
C ALA A 39 19.38 6.17 -21.90
N LEU A 40 20.51 6.87 -21.75
CA LEU A 40 20.60 8.33 -21.90
C LEU A 40 20.33 8.79 -23.34
N ALA A 41 20.89 8.08 -24.33
CA ALA A 41 20.71 8.46 -25.73
C ALA A 41 19.27 8.27 -26.21
N ASN A 42 18.57 7.25 -25.69
CA ASN A 42 17.21 6.93 -26.11
C ASN A 42 16.12 7.73 -25.38
N ASN A 43 16.46 8.44 -24.29
CA ASN A 43 15.49 9.19 -23.50
C ASN A 43 15.87 10.68 -23.43
N SER A 44 15.18 11.49 -24.23
CA SER A 44 15.38 12.95 -24.27
C SER A 44 15.13 13.64 -22.93
N ASP A 45 14.26 13.09 -22.08
CA ASP A 45 13.96 13.67 -20.78
C ASP A 45 15.15 13.56 -19.83
N LEU A 46 15.96 12.50 -19.96
CA LEU A 46 17.19 12.34 -19.18
C LEU A 46 18.27 13.35 -19.56
N LEU A 47 18.30 13.80 -20.82
CA LEU A 47 19.21 14.87 -21.26
C LEU A 47 18.88 16.21 -20.61
N GLY A 48 17.59 16.49 -20.38
CA GLY A 48 17.12 17.70 -19.71
C GLY A 48 17.07 17.61 -18.18
N ALA A 49 17.35 16.44 -17.61
CA ALA A 49 17.34 16.22 -16.17
C ALA A 49 18.59 16.78 -15.48
N ASP A 50 18.49 17.04 -14.18
CA ASP A 50 19.65 17.40 -13.37
C ASP A 50 20.73 16.30 -13.45
N ARG A 51 21.91 16.67 -13.92
CA ARG A 51 23.01 15.73 -14.19
C ARG A 51 23.43 14.96 -12.94
N GLN A 52 23.43 15.60 -11.78
CA GLN A 52 23.75 14.94 -10.52
C GLN A 52 22.71 13.86 -10.16
N SER A 53 21.42 14.12 -10.40
CA SER A 53 20.36 13.13 -10.19
C SER A 53 20.50 11.89 -11.08
N VAL A 54 20.96 12.05 -12.33
CA VAL A 54 21.24 10.93 -13.25
C VAL A 54 22.39 10.07 -12.70
N ILE A 55 23.49 10.69 -12.31
CA ILE A 55 24.67 9.97 -11.77
C ILE A 55 24.29 9.24 -10.48
N ASN A 56 23.50 9.87 -9.60
CA ASN A 56 23.03 9.24 -8.37
C ASN A 56 22.12 8.04 -8.67
N ALA A 57 21.18 8.18 -9.61
CA ALA A 57 20.29 7.10 -10.03
C ALA A 57 21.07 5.91 -10.62
N LEU A 58 22.06 6.17 -11.48
CA LEU A 58 22.96 5.14 -12.02
C LEU A 58 23.82 4.51 -10.92
N SER A 59 24.32 5.28 -9.97
CA SER A 59 25.12 4.76 -8.85
C SER A 59 24.30 3.83 -7.96
N SER A 60 23.04 4.17 -7.68
CA SER A 60 22.14 3.28 -6.93
C SER A 60 21.74 2.03 -7.73
N CYS A 61 21.50 2.15 -9.04
CA CYS A 61 21.29 1.00 -9.93
C CYS A 61 22.49 0.04 -9.92
N ALA A 62 23.71 0.60 -9.97
CA ALA A 62 24.97 -0.13 -9.85
C ALA A 62 25.14 -0.83 -8.50
N LYS A 63 24.80 -0.16 -7.38
CA LYS A 63 24.77 -0.75 -6.03
C LYS A 63 23.85 -1.97 -5.97
N ASP A 64 22.71 -1.88 -6.63
CA ASP A 64 21.76 -2.98 -6.68
C ASP A 64 22.16 -4.06 -7.72
N GLY A 65 23.27 -3.93 -8.44
CA GLY A 65 23.72 -4.92 -9.43
C GLY A 65 22.77 -5.08 -10.62
N LEU A 66 21.97 -4.06 -10.91
CA LEU A 66 21.03 -4.04 -12.01
C LEU A 66 21.61 -3.30 -13.22
N ILE A 67 21.08 -3.61 -14.39
CA ILE A 67 21.43 -2.95 -15.65
C ILE A 67 20.31 -1.98 -16.03
N PRO A 68 20.61 -0.72 -16.39
CA PRO A 68 19.61 0.26 -16.80
C PRO A 68 19.19 0.05 -18.27
N ASP A 69 18.55 -1.07 -18.58
CA ASP A 69 18.14 -1.48 -19.95
C ASP A 69 16.61 -1.50 -20.17
N ASN A 70 15.84 -0.91 -19.23
CA ASN A 70 14.38 -0.98 -19.14
C ASN A 70 13.80 -2.39 -18.87
N ARG A 71 14.65 -3.43 -18.77
CA ARG A 71 14.24 -4.79 -18.39
C ARG A 71 14.55 -5.05 -16.92
N GLU A 72 15.79 -4.81 -16.50
CA GLU A 72 16.24 -4.96 -15.12
C GLU A 72 15.94 -3.69 -14.30
N ALA A 73 16.26 -2.51 -14.86
CA ALA A 73 15.97 -1.22 -14.26
C ALA A 73 15.62 -0.18 -15.33
N ALA A 74 14.74 0.75 -14.98
CA ALA A 74 14.36 1.88 -15.82
C ALA A 74 14.80 3.20 -15.16
N LEU A 75 15.20 4.19 -15.96
CA LEU A 75 15.48 5.55 -15.51
C LEU A 75 14.29 6.43 -15.89
N ILE A 76 13.64 7.01 -14.89
CA ILE A 76 12.45 7.85 -15.06
C ILE A 76 12.75 9.24 -14.50
N VAL A 77 12.30 10.27 -15.21
CA VAL A 77 12.43 11.66 -14.77
C VAL A 77 11.14 12.12 -14.12
N TYR A 78 11.24 12.58 -12.87
CA TYR A 78 10.15 13.23 -12.18
C TYR A 78 10.44 14.71 -11.99
N LYS A 79 9.42 15.56 -12.19
CA LYS A 79 9.50 16.96 -11.78
C LYS A 79 9.38 17.01 -10.26
N THR A 80 10.40 17.54 -9.60
CA THR A 80 10.44 17.66 -8.13
C THR A 80 10.73 19.10 -7.75
N LYS A 81 10.15 19.59 -6.65
CA LYS A 81 10.50 20.92 -6.14
C LYS A 81 11.85 20.86 -5.43
N ASN A 82 12.73 21.80 -5.73
CA ASN A 82 13.96 22.00 -4.96
C ASN A 82 13.66 22.77 -3.65
N ALA A 83 14.69 22.96 -2.82
CA ALA A 83 14.58 23.71 -1.57
C ALA A 83 14.09 25.17 -1.77
N ASN A 84 14.25 25.71 -2.98
CA ASN A 84 13.83 27.06 -3.36
C ASN A 84 12.43 27.08 -4.00
N GLY A 85 11.69 25.97 -3.97
CA GLY A 85 10.35 25.83 -4.52
C GLY A 85 10.26 25.72 -6.06
N GLN A 86 11.38 25.73 -6.78
CA GLN A 86 11.44 25.60 -8.23
C GLN A 86 11.34 24.13 -8.66
N TRP A 87 10.56 23.86 -9.71
CA TRP A 87 10.44 22.54 -10.30
C TRP A 87 11.67 22.20 -11.12
N ILE A 88 12.41 21.17 -10.70
CA ILE A 88 13.57 20.64 -11.40
C ILE A 88 13.27 19.19 -11.83
N PRO A 89 13.54 18.83 -13.10
CA PRO A 89 13.50 17.44 -13.55
C PRO A 89 14.63 16.66 -12.88
N LYS A 90 14.29 15.68 -12.04
CA LYS A 90 15.25 14.77 -11.40
C LYS A 90 15.05 13.35 -11.90
N ALA A 91 16.14 12.72 -12.34
CA ALA A 91 16.17 11.31 -12.68
C ALA A 91 16.13 10.45 -11.41
N GLN A 92 15.36 9.36 -11.47
CA GLN A 92 15.27 8.31 -10.47
C GLN A 92 15.32 6.98 -11.19
N TYR A 93 16.03 5.99 -10.64
CA TYR A 93 15.96 4.63 -11.17
C TYR A 93 14.86 3.86 -10.45
N LEU A 94 14.15 3.02 -11.21
CA LEU A 94 13.18 2.08 -10.68
C LEU A 94 13.59 0.66 -11.08
N PRO A 95 13.72 -0.28 -10.13
CA PRO A 95 13.84 -1.68 -10.46
C PRO A 95 12.59 -2.17 -11.20
N MET A 96 12.82 -2.95 -12.23
CA MET A 96 11.79 -3.58 -13.07
C MET A 96 11.69 -5.07 -12.72
N ILE A 97 10.65 -5.74 -13.21
CA ILE A 97 10.30 -7.11 -12.79
C ILE A 97 11.49 -8.07 -13.00
N ASP A 98 12.20 -7.98 -14.13
CA ASP A 98 13.33 -8.88 -14.39
C ASP A 98 14.48 -8.63 -13.40
N GLY A 99 14.72 -7.38 -13.01
CA GLY A 99 15.74 -7.02 -12.03
C GLY A 99 15.40 -7.51 -10.63
N VAL A 100 14.14 -7.38 -10.23
CA VAL A 100 13.63 -7.92 -8.96
C VAL A 100 13.75 -9.45 -8.93
N MET A 101 13.34 -10.14 -10.00
CA MET A 101 13.48 -11.60 -10.11
C MET A 101 14.94 -12.05 -10.12
N LYS A 102 15.83 -11.30 -10.79
CA LYS A 102 17.28 -11.56 -10.78
C LYS A 102 17.83 -11.49 -9.36
N ARG A 103 17.51 -10.44 -8.61
CA ARG A 103 17.92 -10.27 -7.21
C ARG A 103 17.35 -11.37 -6.30
N ALA A 104 16.08 -11.72 -6.48
CA ALA A 104 15.46 -12.83 -5.74
C ALA A 104 16.19 -14.17 -6.00
N ARG A 105 16.60 -14.46 -7.24
CA ARG A 105 17.38 -15.68 -7.54
C ARG A 105 18.81 -15.62 -6.99
N GLN A 106 19.39 -14.43 -6.91
CA GLN A 106 20.74 -14.22 -6.37
C GLN A 106 20.83 -14.40 -4.85
N SER A 107 19.71 -14.40 -4.12
CA SER A 107 19.73 -14.79 -2.70
C SER A 107 20.22 -16.23 -2.50
N GLY A 108 20.11 -17.06 -3.55
CA GLY A 108 20.52 -18.46 -3.51
C GLY A 108 19.51 -19.37 -2.83
N GLU A 109 18.43 -18.86 -2.25
CA GLU A 109 17.38 -19.63 -1.57
C GLU A 109 16.19 -19.94 -2.49
N VAL A 110 15.98 -19.13 -3.52
CA VAL A 110 14.87 -19.27 -4.47
C VAL A 110 15.27 -20.20 -5.62
N SER A 111 14.48 -21.26 -5.85
CA SER A 111 14.69 -22.20 -6.97
C SER A 111 13.93 -21.77 -8.22
N VAL A 112 12.65 -21.43 -8.07
CA VAL A 112 11.76 -20.98 -9.15
C VAL A 112 11.06 -19.72 -8.66
N ILE A 113 10.95 -18.72 -9.51
CA ILE A 113 10.14 -17.52 -9.26
C ILE A 113 9.52 -17.06 -10.56
N ALA A 114 8.21 -16.81 -10.53
CA ALA A 114 7.44 -16.39 -11.68
C ALA A 114 6.22 -15.55 -11.26
N THR A 115 5.73 -14.76 -12.21
CA THR A 115 4.49 -13.98 -12.10
C THR A 115 3.67 -14.13 -13.37
N ARG A 116 2.34 -14.15 -13.20
CA ARG A 116 1.36 -14.30 -14.28
C ARG A 116 0.09 -13.52 -13.94
N ALA A 117 -0.58 -13.06 -14.98
CA ALA A 117 -1.96 -12.62 -14.90
C ALA A 117 -2.89 -13.79 -15.20
N TRP A 118 -3.99 -13.91 -14.44
CA TRP A 118 -5.05 -14.87 -14.71
C TRP A 118 -6.31 -14.14 -15.18
N TYR A 119 -7.06 -14.86 -15.99
CA TYR A 119 -8.21 -14.35 -16.72
C TYR A 119 -9.45 -15.17 -16.38
N LYS A 120 -10.62 -14.65 -16.74
CA LYS A 120 -11.94 -15.21 -16.38
C LYS A 120 -12.11 -16.69 -16.72
N ASN A 121 -11.52 -17.13 -17.83
CA ASN A 121 -11.65 -18.51 -18.31
C ASN A 121 -10.43 -19.39 -17.98
N ASP A 122 -9.43 -18.85 -17.26
CA ASP A 122 -8.32 -19.65 -16.74
C ASP A 122 -8.81 -20.44 -15.51
N GLN A 123 -8.29 -21.65 -15.29
CA GLN A 123 -8.55 -22.36 -14.05
C GLN A 123 -7.55 -21.89 -13.00
N PHE A 124 -8.06 -21.25 -11.95
CA PHE A 124 -7.24 -20.72 -10.86
C PHE A 124 -7.88 -21.07 -9.52
N ARG A 125 -7.11 -21.67 -8.61
CA ARG A 125 -7.57 -22.02 -7.27
C ARG A 125 -6.46 -21.80 -6.26
N VAL A 126 -6.83 -21.24 -5.12
CA VAL A 126 -5.99 -21.13 -3.92
C VAL A 126 -6.73 -21.81 -2.78
N TRP A 127 -6.03 -22.62 -2.00
CA TRP A 127 -6.58 -23.24 -0.80
C TRP A 127 -5.48 -23.48 0.23
N MET A 128 -5.87 -23.73 1.47
CA MET A 128 -4.97 -24.10 2.56
C MET A 128 -5.46 -25.41 3.14
N ASP A 129 -4.52 -26.31 3.45
CA ASP A 129 -4.77 -27.55 4.17
C ASP A 129 -3.66 -27.79 5.22
N GLU A 130 -3.63 -28.99 5.80
CA GLU A 130 -2.65 -29.37 6.85
C GLU A 130 -1.18 -29.31 6.37
N ASN A 131 -0.95 -29.37 5.06
CA ASN A 131 0.39 -29.26 4.46
C ASN A 131 0.77 -27.82 4.09
N GLY A 132 -0.13 -26.85 4.33
CA GLY A 132 0.11 -25.43 4.11
C GLY A 132 -0.69 -24.82 2.97
N GLU A 133 -0.14 -23.77 2.36
CA GLU A 133 -0.79 -23.01 1.30
C GLU A 133 -0.53 -23.64 -0.07
N HIS A 134 -1.59 -23.73 -0.90
CA HIS A 134 -1.54 -24.31 -2.23
C HIS A 134 -2.11 -23.36 -3.29
N ILE A 135 -1.52 -23.44 -4.48
CA ILE A 135 -1.96 -22.69 -5.66
C ILE A 135 -2.03 -23.63 -6.87
N PHE A 136 -3.11 -23.54 -7.61
CA PHE A 136 -3.32 -24.22 -8.88
C PHE A 136 -3.63 -23.17 -9.95
N TYR A 137 -2.94 -23.28 -11.08
CA TYR A 137 -3.15 -22.42 -12.23
C TYR A 137 -2.97 -23.21 -13.53
N GLU A 138 -4.02 -23.22 -14.34
CA GLU A 138 -4.02 -23.78 -15.68
C GLU A 138 -4.60 -22.73 -16.65
N PRO A 139 -3.76 -22.12 -17.52
CA PRO A 139 -4.23 -21.11 -18.45
C PRO A 139 -5.09 -21.72 -19.55
N ASN A 140 -6.15 -21.03 -19.94
CA ASN A 140 -6.83 -21.33 -21.18
C ASN A 140 -5.94 -20.87 -22.36
N LEU A 141 -5.66 -21.75 -23.31
CA LEU A 141 -4.75 -21.43 -24.43
C LEU A 141 -5.44 -20.68 -25.58
N LEU A 142 -6.77 -20.65 -25.58
CA LEU A 142 -7.58 -20.03 -26.63
C LEU A 142 -8.18 -18.73 -26.09
N GLU A 143 -9.43 -18.78 -25.65
CA GLU A 143 -10.18 -17.62 -25.18
C GLU A 143 -10.06 -17.46 -23.68
N ARG A 144 -9.08 -16.67 -23.24
CA ARG A 144 -8.81 -16.41 -21.83
C ARG A 144 -9.86 -15.53 -21.15
N GLY A 145 -10.53 -14.68 -21.92
CA GLY A 145 -11.52 -13.74 -21.42
C GLY A 145 -10.90 -12.47 -20.83
N GLU A 146 -11.61 -11.84 -19.90
CA GLU A 146 -11.18 -10.61 -19.24
C GLU A 146 -10.14 -10.88 -18.15
N LEU A 147 -9.24 -9.92 -17.93
CA LEU A 147 -8.26 -9.97 -16.84
C LEU A 147 -9.00 -9.97 -15.50
N VAL A 148 -8.66 -10.88 -14.58
CA VAL A 148 -9.29 -10.96 -13.24
C VAL A 148 -8.31 -10.61 -12.13
N GLY A 149 -7.02 -10.87 -12.34
CA GLY A 149 -5.99 -10.56 -11.36
C GLY A 149 -4.60 -11.00 -11.79
N ALA A 150 -3.66 -10.89 -10.86
CA ALA A 150 -2.29 -11.33 -11.05
C ALA A 150 -1.78 -12.06 -9.80
N PHE A 151 -0.96 -13.08 -10.02
CA PHE A 151 -0.29 -13.81 -8.97
C PHE A 151 1.21 -13.89 -9.23
N ALA A 152 1.98 -13.99 -8.15
CA ALA A 152 3.37 -14.37 -8.19
C ALA A 152 3.60 -15.54 -7.25
N TYR A 153 4.49 -16.44 -7.61
CA TYR A 153 4.91 -17.54 -6.74
C TYR A 153 6.42 -17.73 -6.81
N ALA A 154 6.97 -18.23 -5.71
CA ALA A 154 8.34 -18.64 -5.57
C ALA A 154 8.39 -20.00 -4.87
N LYS A 155 9.20 -20.91 -5.42
CA LYS A 155 9.54 -22.18 -4.78
C LYS A 155 10.94 -22.06 -4.20
N MET A 156 11.06 -22.25 -2.91
CA MET A 156 12.34 -22.26 -2.20
C MET A 156 13.10 -23.55 -2.48
N LYS A 157 14.43 -23.53 -2.32
CA LYS A 157 15.25 -24.74 -2.41
C LYS A 157 14.91 -25.76 -1.30
N SER A 158 14.38 -25.29 -0.17
CA SER A 158 13.82 -26.13 0.90
C SER A 158 12.57 -26.91 0.47
N GLY A 159 11.94 -26.52 -0.64
CA GLY A 159 10.68 -27.08 -1.12
C GLY A 159 9.45 -26.25 -0.76
N GLU A 160 9.58 -25.29 0.16
CA GLU A 160 8.51 -24.38 0.55
C GLU A 160 8.00 -23.55 -0.64
N LEU A 161 6.69 -23.39 -0.73
CA LEU A 161 6.03 -22.55 -1.71
C LEU A 161 5.57 -21.26 -1.01
N GLN A 162 5.97 -20.12 -1.55
CA GLN A 162 5.42 -18.82 -1.16
C GLN A 162 4.75 -18.19 -2.38
N PHE A 163 3.55 -17.68 -2.22
CA PHE A 163 2.86 -16.99 -3.30
C PHE A 163 2.10 -15.77 -2.78
N GLU A 164 1.75 -14.89 -3.72
CA GLU A 164 0.93 -13.73 -3.47
C GLU A 164 -0.06 -13.59 -4.63
N VAL A 165 -1.29 -13.20 -4.29
CA VAL A 165 -2.42 -13.14 -5.21
C VAL A 165 -3.07 -11.77 -5.05
N MET A 166 -3.32 -11.09 -6.16
CA MET A 166 -4.02 -9.80 -6.18
C MET A 166 -5.14 -9.87 -7.20
N ASN A 167 -6.36 -9.61 -6.74
CA ASN A 167 -7.50 -9.39 -7.64
C ASN A 167 -7.42 -7.99 -8.26
N LEU A 168 -8.33 -7.70 -9.19
CA LEU A 168 -8.44 -6.37 -9.80
C LEU A 168 -8.58 -5.24 -8.79
N ASP A 169 -9.36 -5.40 -7.72
CA ASP A 169 -9.56 -4.36 -6.71
C ASP A 169 -8.26 -3.99 -6.00
N ASP A 170 -7.44 -4.99 -5.65
CA ASP A 170 -6.14 -4.76 -5.04
C ASP A 170 -5.16 -4.13 -6.02
N ILE A 171 -5.19 -4.53 -7.30
CA ILE A 171 -4.39 -3.89 -8.35
C ILE A 171 -4.80 -2.42 -8.52
N GLU A 172 -6.09 -2.12 -8.48
CA GLU A 172 -6.59 -0.75 -8.63
C GLU A 172 -6.20 0.13 -7.44
N LYS A 173 -6.15 -0.41 -6.22
CA LYS A 173 -5.56 0.30 -5.06
C LYS A 173 -4.10 0.66 -5.30
N VAL A 174 -3.33 -0.24 -5.92
CA VAL A 174 -1.93 0.05 -6.28
C VAL A 174 -1.82 1.10 -7.38
N ARG A 175 -2.71 1.03 -8.38
CA ARG A 175 -2.79 2.04 -9.44
C ARG A 175 -3.12 3.42 -8.87
N ALA A 176 -4.11 3.52 -7.99
CA ALA A 176 -4.52 4.77 -7.35
C ALA A 176 -3.42 5.39 -6.47
N ALA A 177 -2.51 4.58 -5.92
CA ALA A 177 -1.37 5.07 -5.15
C ALA A 177 -0.22 5.60 -6.04
N SER A 178 -0.23 5.34 -7.35
CA SER A 178 0.82 5.77 -8.26
C SER A 178 0.62 7.23 -8.70
N LYS A 179 1.71 7.98 -8.86
CA LYS A 179 1.69 9.38 -9.31
C LYS A 179 1.12 9.55 -10.73
N ASN A 180 1.16 8.51 -11.55
CA ASN A 180 0.66 8.50 -12.92
C ASN A 180 -0.39 7.39 -13.11
N SER A 181 -1.41 7.33 -12.25
CA SER A 181 -2.48 6.31 -12.34
C SER A 181 -3.24 6.36 -13.68
N ASP A 182 -3.43 7.55 -14.24
CA ASP A 182 -4.31 7.78 -15.39
C ASP A 182 -3.55 7.97 -16.71
N LYS A 183 -2.21 7.81 -16.70
CA LYS A 183 -1.35 8.05 -17.86
C LYS A 183 -0.15 7.09 -17.88
N GLY A 184 0.34 6.77 -19.07
CA GLY A 184 1.56 5.98 -19.25
C GLY A 184 1.34 4.49 -18.94
N PRO A 185 2.27 3.82 -18.22
CA PRO A 185 2.30 2.35 -18.13
C PRO A 185 1.02 1.69 -17.62
N TRP A 186 0.26 2.37 -16.76
CA TRP A 186 -1.02 1.85 -16.26
C TRP A 186 -2.12 1.81 -17.33
N VAL A 187 -2.05 2.67 -18.34
CA VAL A 187 -3.00 2.71 -19.45
C VAL A 187 -2.50 1.81 -20.59
N ASP A 188 -1.23 1.96 -20.97
CA ASP A 188 -0.68 1.25 -22.14
C ASP A 188 -0.37 -0.22 -21.84
N TRP A 189 0.02 -0.54 -20.59
CA TRP A 189 0.55 -1.85 -20.20
C TRP A 189 0.01 -2.33 -18.85
N TYR A 190 -1.31 -2.25 -18.65
CA TYR A 190 -1.98 -2.60 -17.38
C TYR A 190 -1.60 -3.99 -16.84
N GLU A 191 -1.58 -5.03 -17.69
CA GLU A 191 -1.20 -6.40 -17.26
C GLU A 191 0.23 -6.45 -16.71
N SER A 192 1.17 -5.76 -17.35
CA SER A 192 2.56 -5.71 -16.88
C SER A 192 2.66 -5.00 -15.53
N MET A 193 1.86 -3.96 -15.31
CA MET A 193 1.80 -3.25 -14.03
C MET A 193 1.15 -4.09 -12.92
N ALA A 194 0.11 -4.86 -13.24
CA ALA A 194 -0.48 -5.84 -12.33
C ALA A 194 0.55 -6.90 -11.89
N ARG A 195 1.26 -7.51 -12.86
CA ARG A 195 2.32 -8.49 -12.59
C ARG A 195 3.48 -7.91 -11.79
N LYS A 196 3.86 -6.65 -12.05
CA LYS A 196 4.87 -5.93 -11.27
C LYS A 196 4.44 -5.78 -9.82
N SER A 197 3.21 -5.33 -9.60
CA SER A 197 2.66 -5.07 -8.26
C SER A 197 2.72 -6.33 -7.39
N VAL A 198 2.22 -7.45 -7.89
CA VAL A 198 2.21 -8.71 -7.14
C VAL A 198 3.60 -9.29 -6.94
N MET A 199 4.48 -9.20 -7.95
CA MET A 199 5.87 -9.66 -7.82
C MET A 199 6.63 -8.89 -6.74
N HIS A 200 6.50 -7.56 -6.71
CA HIS A 200 7.15 -6.77 -5.66
C HIS A 200 6.61 -7.11 -4.26
N ARG A 201 5.32 -7.44 -4.14
CA ARG A 201 4.71 -7.83 -2.85
C ARG A 201 5.24 -9.19 -2.39
N LEU A 202 5.28 -10.19 -3.27
CA LEU A 202 5.91 -11.48 -2.99
C LEU A 202 7.37 -11.29 -2.58
N CYS A 203 8.13 -10.54 -3.36
CA CYS A 203 9.55 -10.30 -3.11
C CYS A 203 9.83 -9.51 -1.84
N ARG A 204 8.84 -9.02 -1.07
CA ARG A 204 9.08 -8.50 0.29
C ARG A 204 9.02 -9.59 1.37
N ARG A 205 8.37 -10.71 1.08
CA ARG A 205 8.18 -11.84 2.00
C ARG A 205 9.26 -12.91 1.86
N LEU A 206 9.90 -12.97 0.70
CA LEU A 206 11.02 -13.87 0.47
C LEU A 206 12.18 -13.57 1.43
N PRO A 207 13.02 -14.57 1.73
CA PRO A 207 14.25 -14.33 2.46
C PRO A 207 15.17 -13.45 1.63
N ASN A 208 15.30 -12.21 2.10
CA ASN A 208 15.94 -11.12 1.40
C ASN A 208 17.01 -10.49 2.28
N ASN A 209 18.07 -9.99 1.66
CA ASN A 209 18.96 -9.08 2.34
C ASN A 209 18.29 -7.69 2.52
N SER A 210 18.73 -6.94 3.54
CA SER A 210 18.23 -5.57 3.82
C SER A 210 18.33 -4.64 2.60
N GLU A 211 19.32 -4.87 1.73
CA GLU A 211 19.52 -4.13 0.49
C GLU A 211 18.39 -4.34 -0.53
N MET A 212 17.85 -5.55 -0.65
CA MET A 212 16.74 -5.84 -1.56
C MET A 212 15.44 -5.17 -1.10
N MET A 213 15.23 -5.07 0.22
CA MET A 213 14.12 -4.28 0.77
C MET A 213 14.28 -2.80 0.43
N GLU A 214 15.48 -2.24 0.62
CA GLU A 214 15.79 -0.85 0.25
C GLU A 214 15.57 -0.59 -1.26
N MET A 215 15.98 -1.53 -2.11
CA MET A 215 15.74 -1.49 -3.56
C MET A 215 14.25 -1.49 -3.89
N LEU A 216 13.48 -2.40 -3.29
CA LEU A 216 12.04 -2.50 -3.51
C LEU A 216 11.30 -1.24 -3.04
N GLU A 217 11.78 -0.58 -1.99
CA GLU A 217 11.25 0.70 -1.52
C GLU A 217 11.51 1.85 -2.49
N ARG A 218 12.68 1.93 -3.14
CA ARG A 218 12.96 2.96 -4.16
C ARG A 218 12.10 2.80 -5.41
N GLY A 219 11.80 1.55 -5.78
CA GLY A 219 10.93 1.21 -6.92
C GLY A 219 9.43 1.34 -6.63
N GLN A 220 9.08 1.56 -5.37
CA GLN A 220 7.71 1.69 -4.92
C GLN A 220 7.43 3.14 -4.52
N GLU A 221 6.51 3.78 -5.24
CA GLU A 221 5.70 4.85 -4.66
C GLU A 221 4.79 4.32 -3.53
N MET A 222 4.68 3.00 -3.44
CA MET A 222 3.93 2.27 -2.45
C MET A 222 4.74 2.10 -1.15
N VAL A 223 4.55 3.02 -0.22
CA VAL A 223 4.69 2.66 1.18
C VAL A 223 3.29 2.37 1.72
N TRP A 224 2.94 1.09 1.84
CA TRP A 224 1.76 0.68 2.61
C TRP A 224 1.93 0.92 4.12
N GLN A 225 3.12 1.33 4.57
CA GLN A 225 3.49 1.50 5.99
C GLN A 225 4.42 2.69 6.31
N LYS A 226 4.55 3.73 5.48
CA LYS A 226 5.04 5.02 5.98
C LYS A 226 3.84 5.90 6.12
N GLU A 227 3.39 6.05 7.36
CA GLU A 227 2.86 7.34 7.78
C GLU A 227 3.80 8.41 7.19
N LYS A 228 3.24 9.29 6.35
CA LYS A 228 3.99 10.46 5.90
C LYS A 228 4.33 11.23 7.16
N ASP A 229 5.61 11.22 7.52
CA ASP A 229 6.12 12.15 8.51
C ASP A 229 5.86 13.56 7.97
N VAL A 230 4.87 14.23 8.57
CA VAL A 230 4.45 15.59 8.26
C VAL A 230 5.18 16.60 9.15
N THR A 231 6.24 16.19 9.84
CA THR A 231 7.10 17.10 10.60
C THR A 231 7.70 18.13 9.63
N PRO A 232 7.45 19.44 9.84
CA PRO A 232 8.04 20.48 9.02
C PRO A 232 9.56 20.41 9.08
N ASP A 233 10.20 20.39 7.91
CA ASP A 233 11.64 20.24 7.71
C ASP A 233 12.38 21.49 8.23
N THR A 234 12.49 21.60 9.56
CA THR A 234 13.21 22.67 10.23
C THR A 234 14.60 22.13 10.51
N ARG A 235 15.56 22.43 9.64
CA ARG A 235 16.98 22.09 9.88
C ARG A 235 17.47 22.84 11.11
N VAL A 236 17.42 22.18 12.26
CA VAL A 236 18.10 22.62 13.48
C VAL A 236 19.60 22.35 13.35
N THR A 237 20.40 23.38 13.59
CA THR A 237 21.87 23.28 13.59
C THR A 237 22.38 22.66 14.89
N ALA A 238 23.57 22.05 14.88
CA ALA A 238 24.12 21.34 16.03
C ALA A 238 24.22 22.18 17.32
N GLY A 239 24.31 23.52 17.21
CA GLY A 239 24.24 24.43 18.36
C GLY A 239 22.86 24.47 19.03
N GLN A 240 21.77 24.31 18.27
CA GLN A 240 20.40 24.29 18.79
C GLN A 240 20.07 22.98 19.51
N LEU A 241 20.79 21.88 19.21
CA LEU A 241 20.65 20.60 19.91
C LEU A 241 21.29 20.63 21.30
N ILE A 242 22.33 21.44 21.50
CA ILE A 242 23.00 21.59 22.80
C ILE A 242 22.16 22.47 23.74
N GLU A 243 21.58 23.57 23.23
CA GLU A 243 20.63 24.38 24.01
C GLU A 243 19.33 23.62 24.38
N ALA A 244 18.89 22.69 23.53
CA ALA A 244 17.71 21.87 23.80
C ALA A 244 17.97 20.74 24.81
N ALA A 245 19.22 20.30 24.99
CA ALA A 245 19.58 19.27 25.97
C ALA A 245 19.62 19.80 27.41
N ASP A 246 19.89 21.09 27.60
CA ASP A 246 19.93 21.74 28.93
C ASP A 246 18.57 22.30 29.38
N LYS A 247 17.55 22.29 28.51
CA LYS A 247 16.17 22.56 28.91
C LYS A 247 15.41 21.25 29.03
N ALA A 248 15.13 20.86 30.29
CA ALA A 248 14.15 19.82 30.58
C ALA A 248 12.84 20.11 29.82
N PRO A 249 12.20 19.11 29.18
CA PRO A 249 10.98 19.33 28.43
C PRO A 249 9.91 19.90 29.36
N GLU A 250 9.44 21.11 29.06
CA GLU A 250 8.30 21.68 29.75
C GLU A 250 7.06 20.81 29.46
N PRO A 251 6.21 20.54 30.46
CA PRO A 251 5.01 19.74 30.28
C PRO A 251 4.09 20.40 29.25
N VAL A 252 3.65 19.62 28.26
CA VAL A 252 2.63 20.02 27.29
C VAL A 252 1.37 20.37 28.05
N THR A 253 1.06 21.66 28.14
CA THR A 253 -0.06 22.16 28.95
C THR A 253 -1.39 21.87 28.23
N GLU A 254 -2.32 21.23 28.94
CA GLU A 254 -3.71 20.91 28.52
C GLU A 254 -4.60 22.15 28.20
N ASN A 255 -4.03 23.34 28.06
CA ASN A 255 -4.76 24.62 28.02
C ASN A 255 -4.73 25.35 26.67
N SER A 256 -4.27 24.70 25.59
CA SER A 256 -4.34 25.31 24.26
C SER A 256 -5.79 25.45 23.77
N ALA A 257 -6.09 26.56 23.10
CA ALA A 257 -7.41 26.83 22.51
C ALA A 257 -7.97 25.67 21.64
N PRO A 258 -7.18 25.00 20.77
CA PRO A 258 -7.68 23.86 19.99
C PRO A 258 -8.04 22.63 20.84
N GLU A 259 -7.34 22.40 21.96
CA GLU A 259 -7.62 21.25 22.83
C GLU A 259 -8.94 21.41 23.60
N LYS A 260 -9.33 22.65 23.94
CA LYS A 260 -10.64 22.94 24.55
C LYS A 260 -11.78 22.63 23.58
N ILE A 261 -11.65 23.07 22.32
CA ILE A 261 -12.63 22.77 21.26
C ILE A 261 -12.70 21.25 21.03
N ALA A 262 -11.56 20.56 21.01
CA ALA A 262 -11.53 19.12 20.87
C ALA A 262 -12.21 18.40 22.05
N LYS A 263 -12.03 18.88 23.28
CA LYS A 263 -12.69 18.33 24.48
C LYS A 263 -14.21 18.48 24.41
N ASP A 264 -14.71 19.63 23.96
CA ASP A 264 -16.15 19.86 23.80
C ASP A 264 -16.76 18.96 22.71
N ILE A 265 -16.03 18.76 21.61
CA ILE A 265 -16.45 17.83 20.55
C ILE A 265 -16.42 16.38 21.05
N ARG A 266 -15.39 15.95 21.79
CA ARG A 266 -15.35 14.62 22.42
C ARG A 266 -16.57 14.40 23.32
N GLY A 267 -16.90 15.36 24.17
CA GLY A 267 -18.09 15.30 25.02
C GLY A 267 -19.42 15.32 24.25
N SER A 268 -19.44 15.91 23.04
CA SER A 268 -20.59 15.87 22.15
C SER A 268 -20.74 14.51 21.46
N ILE A 269 -19.63 13.85 21.10
CA ILE A 269 -19.61 12.49 20.51
C ILE A 269 -20.25 11.47 21.46
N ASP A 270 -19.93 11.55 22.76
CA ASP A 270 -20.45 10.63 23.77
C ASP A 270 -21.96 10.78 23.99
N LYS A 271 -22.54 11.92 23.61
CA LYS A 271 -23.98 12.22 23.76
C LYS A 271 -24.81 11.91 22.52
N ILE A 272 -24.20 11.48 21.42
CA ILE A 272 -24.92 11.13 20.19
C ILE A 272 -25.74 9.86 20.43
N THR A 273 -27.04 9.95 20.18
CA THR A 273 -27.98 8.83 20.29
C THR A 273 -28.57 8.43 18.94
N THR A 274 -28.45 9.25 17.90
CA THR A 274 -29.01 8.97 16.57
C THR A 274 -27.98 9.13 15.42
N PRO A 275 -28.11 8.37 14.32
CA PRO A 275 -27.22 8.50 13.17
C PRO A 275 -27.23 9.90 12.51
N ALA A 276 -28.38 10.59 12.57
CA ALA A 276 -28.54 11.95 12.08
C ALA A 276 -27.66 12.93 12.86
N GLN A 277 -27.71 12.87 14.20
CA GLN A 277 -26.85 13.69 15.08
C GLN A 277 -25.34 13.47 14.81
N ALA A 278 -24.93 12.24 14.49
CA ALA A 278 -23.55 11.95 14.11
C ALA A 278 -23.16 12.59 12.77
N THR A 279 -24.09 12.64 11.83
CA THR A 279 -23.90 13.25 10.52
C THR A 279 -23.78 14.77 10.65
N ASP A 280 -24.62 15.38 11.47
CA ASP A 280 -24.60 16.81 11.75
C ASP A 280 -23.31 17.22 12.49
N LEU A 281 -22.91 16.46 13.53
CA LEU A 281 -21.67 16.74 14.25
C LEU A 281 -20.44 16.60 13.33
N ARG A 282 -20.46 15.64 12.40
CA ARG A 282 -19.40 15.49 11.40
C ARG A 282 -19.29 16.74 10.52
N ALA A 283 -20.42 17.31 10.09
CA ALA A 283 -20.41 18.55 9.31
C ALA A 283 -19.81 19.72 10.11
N SER A 284 -20.17 19.87 11.39
CA SER A 284 -19.58 20.89 12.27
C SER A 284 -18.07 20.71 12.47
N VAL A 285 -17.56 19.48 12.57
CA VAL A 285 -16.11 19.20 12.69
C VAL A 285 -15.35 19.50 11.40
N GLU A 286 -15.97 19.35 10.23
CA GLU A 286 -15.37 19.74 8.95
C GLU A 286 -15.17 21.26 8.86
N GLU A 287 -16.09 22.06 9.38
CA GLU A 287 -15.96 23.53 9.43
C GLU A 287 -14.86 23.98 10.41
N LEU A 288 -14.66 23.24 11.51
CA LEU A 288 -13.64 23.54 12.52
C LEU A 288 -12.24 23.01 12.20
N LYS A 289 -12.05 22.40 11.02
CA LYS A 289 -10.78 21.80 10.60
C LYS A 289 -9.58 22.75 10.69
N ALA A 290 -9.77 24.02 10.32
CA ALA A 290 -8.72 25.02 10.36
C ALA A 290 -8.30 25.40 11.80
N GLN A 291 -9.23 25.29 12.76
CA GLN A 291 -9.00 25.66 14.17
C GLN A 291 -8.42 24.49 14.98
N LEU A 292 -8.81 23.25 14.67
CA LEU A 292 -8.39 22.04 15.38
C LEU A 292 -6.98 21.57 14.98
N GLY A 293 -6.52 21.92 13.78
CA GLY A 293 -5.32 21.32 13.21
C GLY A 293 -5.56 19.86 12.77
N ILE A 294 -4.62 19.32 11.99
CA ILE A 294 -4.82 18.07 11.25
C ILE A 294 -5.00 16.87 12.21
N THR A 295 -4.24 16.81 13.31
CA THR A 295 -4.22 15.68 14.24
C THR A 295 -5.53 15.55 15.04
N LEU A 296 -6.01 16.63 15.65
CA LEU A 296 -7.26 16.61 16.41
C LEU A 296 -8.46 16.42 15.48
N TYR A 297 -8.45 17.05 14.30
CA TYR A 297 -9.50 16.86 13.31
C TYR A 297 -9.63 15.39 12.86
N THR A 298 -8.52 14.70 12.56
CA THR A 298 -8.57 13.29 12.14
C THR A 298 -9.04 12.38 13.26
N GLU A 299 -8.60 12.61 14.50
CA GLU A 299 -9.07 11.86 15.68
C GLU A 299 -10.60 11.99 15.83
N LEU A 300 -11.12 13.23 15.86
CA LEU A 300 -12.53 13.51 16.11
C LEU A 300 -13.42 12.97 14.97
N LYS A 301 -12.99 13.16 13.72
CA LYS A 301 -13.69 12.61 12.56
C LYS A 301 -13.80 11.09 12.60
N ASN A 302 -12.71 10.40 12.94
CA ASN A 302 -12.71 8.94 13.03
C ASN A 302 -13.63 8.45 14.15
N LYS A 303 -13.65 9.13 15.30
CA LYS A 303 -14.56 8.81 16.41
C LYS A 303 -16.03 9.00 16.03
N ILE A 304 -16.37 10.10 15.34
CA ILE A 304 -17.74 10.37 14.86
C ILE A 304 -18.19 9.31 13.86
N VAL A 305 -17.34 8.96 12.89
CA VAL A 305 -17.65 7.94 11.87
C VAL A 305 -17.89 6.58 12.52
N ARG A 306 -17.05 6.20 13.50
CA ARG A 306 -17.25 4.96 14.26
C ARG A 306 -18.58 4.95 15.01
N GLN A 307 -18.94 6.05 15.65
CA GLN A 307 -20.21 6.18 16.38
C GLN A 307 -21.41 6.13 15.44
N HIS A 308 -21.32 6.74 14.24
CA HIS A 308 -22.37 6.66 13.22
C HIS A 308 -22.62 5.21 12.77
N HIS A 309 -21.56 4.44 12.48
CA HIS A 309 -21.70 3.03 12.10
C HIS A 309 -22.26 2.16 13.23
N ARG A 310 -21.84 2.39 14.48
CA ARG A 310 -22.41 1.72 15.66
C ARG A 310 -23.91 1.98 15.79
N LEU A 311 -24.35 3.24 15.71
CA LEU A 311 -25.76 3.61 15.83
C LEU A 311 -26.62 3.06 14.67
N ASN A 312 -26.09 3.02 13.45
CA ASN A 312 -26.79 2.37 12.33
C ASN A 312 -26.94 0.86 12.53
N ALA A 313 -25.90 0.19 13.05
CA ALA A 313 -25.96 -1.23 13.35
C ALA A 313 -26.99 -1.54 14.46
N ILE A 314 -27.00 -0.73 15.53
CA ILE A 314 -27.98 -0.80 16.62
C ILE A 314 -29.41 -0.59 16.10
N ALA A 315 -29.63 0.42 15.26
CA ALA A 315 -30.94 0.71 14.69
C ALA A 315 -31.44 -0.42 13.77
N ALA A 316 -30.55 -0.99 12.96
CA ALA A 316 -30.88 -2.13 12.08
C ALA A 316 -31.21 -3.39 12.89
N LEU A 317 -30.40 -3.74 13.90
CA LEU A 317 -30.64 -4.87 14.79
C LEU A 317 -31.95 -4.70 15.57
N GLY A 318 -32.19 -3.51 16.13
CA GLY A 318 -33.43 -3.20 16.85
C GLY A 318 -34.66 -3.34 15.97
N ALA A 319 -34.64 -2.76 14.75
CA ALA A 319 -35.76 -2.85 13.82
C ALA A 319 -36.07 -4.31 13.41
N SER A 320 -35.04 -5.12 13.16
CA SER A 320 -35.23 -6.54 12.81
C SER A 320 -35.76 -7.35 13.98
N ILE A 321 -35.29 -7.09 15.21
CA ILE A 321 -35.77 -7.75 16.44
C ILE A 321 -37.22 -7.34 16.75
N ASP A 322 -37.58 -6.06 16.62
CA ASP A 322 -38.94 -5.58 16.85
C ASP A 322 -39.93 -6.15 15.82
N THR A 323 -39.48 -6.32 14.58
CA THR A 323 -40.28 -6.94 13.52
C THR A 323 -40.53 -8.41 13.82
N ALA A 324 -39.49 -9.13 14.24
CA ALA A 324 -39.58 -10.51 14.69
C ALA A 324 -40.51 -10.68 15.91
N GLY A 325 -40.42 -9.78 16.90
CA GLY A 325 -41.26 -9.82 18.09
C GLY A 325 -42.75 -9.57 17.80
N LYS A 326 -43.08 -8.72 16.82
CA LYS A 326 -44.48 -8.48 16.38
C LYS A 326 -45.13 -9.69 15.71
N ASN A 327 -44.32 -10.59 15.13
CA ASN A 327 -44.81 -11.80 14.48
C ASN A 327 -45.09 -12.95 15.46
N GLY A 328 -44.94 -12.73 16.77
CA GLY A 328 -45.27 -13.73 17.80
C GLY A 328 -44.21 -14.83 17.99
N GLY A 329 -43.00 -14.62 17.49
CA GLY A 329 -41.87 -15.56 17.56
C GLY A 329 -41.02 -15.50 16.28
N THR A 330 -39.87 -16.17 16.30
CA THR A 330 -39.00 -16.33 15.12
C THR A 330 -38.99 -17.77 14.62
N THR A 331 -39.03 -17.95 13.30
CA THR A 331 -38.69 -19.21 12.67
C THR A 331 -37.17 -19.46 12.76
N ASN A 332 -36.74 -20.72 12.58
CA ASN A 332 -35.31 -21.06 12.59
C ASN A 332 -34.51 -20.29 11.52
N GLU A 333 -35.14 -19.97 10.38
CA GLU A 333 -34.52 -19.22 9.29
C GLU A 333 -34.34 -17.74 9.65
N GLU A 334 -35.37 -17.08 10.18
CA GLU A 334 -35.30 -15.67 10.63
C GLU A 334 -34.28 -15.49 11.76
N ARG A 335 -34.15 -16.47 12.67
CA ARG A 335 -33.13 -16.47 13.73
C ARG A 335 -31.72 -16.57 13.15
N ALA A 336 -31.51 -17.40 12.13
CA ALA A 336 -30.21 -17.50 11.44
C ALA A 336 -29.86 -16.19 10.72
N GLU A 337 -30.84 -15.52 10.11
CA GLU A 337 -30.65 -14.21 9.48
C GLU A 337 -30.30 -13.11 10.50
N LEU A 338 -30.96 -13.09 11.66
CA LEU A 338 -30.62 -12.19 12.78
C LEU A 338 -29.21 -12.47 13.32
N GLY A 339 -28.81 -13.74 13.46
CA GLY A 339 -27.45 -14.11 13.84
C GLY A 339 -26.41 -13.65 12.82
N ALA A 340 -26.69 -13.79 11.53
CA ALA A 340 -25.81 -13.28 10.46
C ALA A 340 -25.74 -11.74 10.45
N LEU A 341 -26.84 -11.06 10.76
CA LEU A 341 -26.88 -9.60 10.91
C LEU A 341 -26.04 -9.13 12.10
N LEU A 342 -26.13 -9.82 13.24
CA LEU A 342 -25.33 -9.54 14.43
C LEU A 342 -23.84 -9.74 14.12
N HIS A 343 -23.47 -10.86 13.51
CA HIS A 343 -22.08 -11.16 13.14
C HIS A 343 -21.45 -10.09 12.22
N ARG A 344 -22.20 -9.60 11.21
CA ARG A 344 -21.74 -8.49 10.35
C ARG A 344 -21.58 -7.17 11.11
N SER A 345 -22.29 -7.00 12.21
CA SER A 345 -22.36 -5.79 13.02
C SER A 345 -21.35 -5.77 14.18
N GLU A 346 -20.82 -6.93 14.59
CA GLU A 346 -19.85 -7.10 15.69
C GLU A 346 -18.66 -6.13 15.61
N ARG A 347 -18.14 -5.87 14.41
CA ARG A 347 -17.02 -4.94 14.18
C ARG A 347 -17.27 -3.50 14.64
N PHE A 348 -18.53 -3.13 14.87
CA PHE A 348 -18.93 -1.77 15.28
C PHE A 348 -19.49 -1.69 16.70
N LEU A 349 -19.78 -2.84 17.34
CA LEU A 349 -20.42 -2.94 18.65
C LEU A 349 -19.38 -3.24 19.74
N SER A 350 -19.71 -2.94 21.00
CA SER A 350 -18.92 -3.43 22.15
C SER A 350 -19.27 -4.90 22.46
N ALA A 351 -18.39 -5.59 23.20
CA ALA A 351 -18.63 -6.97 23.63
C ALA A 351 -19.94 -7.10 24.43
N ASP A 352 -20.22 -6.14 25.32
CA ASP A 352 -21.45 -6.09 26.11
C ASP A 352 -22.69 -5.91 25.23
N GLU A 353 -22.62 -5.10 24.17
CA GLU A 353 -23.72 -4.90 23.22
C GLU A 353 -23.99 -6.16 22.42
N VAL A 354 -22.95 -6.81 21.92
CA VAL A 354 -23.06 -8.08 21.19
C VAL A 354 -23.73 -9.13 22.07
N GLN A 355 -23.30 -9.26 23.33
CA GLN A 355 -23.89 -10.21 24.27
C GLN A 355 -25.38 -9.93 24.54
N ARG A 356 -25.77 -8.65 24.70
CA ARG A 356 -27.18 -8.27 24.91
C ARG A 356 -28.05 -8.61 23.70
N TYR A 357 -27.57 -8.33 22.48
CA TYR A 357 -28.31 -8.64 21.27
C TYR A 357 -28.36 -10.14 20.98
N GLN A 358 -27.29 -10.88 21.29
CA GLN A 358 -27.28 -12.34 21.23
C GLN A 358 -28.35 -12.92 22.17
N GLN A 359 -28.39 -12.45 23.42
CA GLN A 359 -29.41 -12.86 24.38
C GLN A 359 -30.83 -12.51 23.90
N ALA A 360 -31.04 -11.32 23.35
CA ALA A 360 -32.35 -10.93 22.80
C ALA A 360 -32.78 -11.81 21.61
N ILE A 361 -31.85 -12.22 20.75
CA ILE A 361 -32.11 -13.18 19.65
C ILE A 361 -32.43 -14.57 20.23
N ASP A 362 -31.75 -14.95 21.31
CA ASP A 362 -31.95 -16.25 21.94
C ASP A 362 -33.31 -16.36 22.65
N ASP A 363 -33.76 -15.27 23.28
CA ASP A 363 -35.02 -15.12 24.00
C ASP A 363 -36.26 -15.10 23.06
N LEU A 364 -36.07 -14.84 21.75
CA LEU A 364 -37.13 -14.89 20.72
C LEU A 364 -37.58 -16.34 20.36
N SER A 365 -37.58 -17.25 21.33
CA SER A 365 -37.82 -18.70 21.20
C SER A 365 -39.02 -19.03 20.30
N PRO A 366 -38.98 -20.15 19.55
CA PRO A 366 -40.05 -20.54 18.65
C PRO A 366 -41.34 -20.68 19.45
N SER A 367 -42.40 -19.99 19.01
CA SER A 367 -43.76 -20.28 19.44
C SER A 367 -43.97 -21.77 19.24
N GLN A 368 -44.08 -22.51 20.35
CA GLN A 368 -44.36 -23.93 20.30
C GLN A 368 -45.55 -24.12 19.36
N GLU A 369 -45.33 -24.87 18.28
CA GLU A 369 -46.41 -25.50 17.54
C GLU A 369 -47.34 -26.10 18.59
N ALA A 370 -48.54 -25.56 18.66
CA ALA A 370 -49.62 -26.13 19.44
C ALA A 370 -49.80 -27.56 18.94
N ALA A 371 -49.18 -28.52 19.63
CA ALA A 371 -49.35 -29.94 19.41
C ALA A 371 -50.81 -30.27 19.73
N CYS A 372 -51.64 -30.31 18.68
CA CYS A 372 -52.90 -31.01 18.64
C CYS A 372 -52.69 -32.38 18.01
#